data_AF-A0ABD6CE71-F1
#
_entry.id   AF-A0ABD6CE71-F1
#
_cell.length_a   1.000
_cell.length_b   1.000
_cell.length_c   1.000
_cell.angle_alpha   90.00
_cell.angle_beta   90.00
_cell.angle_gamma   90.00
#
_symmetry.space_group_name_H-M   'P 1'
#
loop_
_entity.id
_entity.type
_entity.pdbx_description
1 polymer ?
#
loop_
_entity_poly.entity_id
_entity_poly.type
_entity_poly.pdbx_seq_one_letter_code
_entity_poly.pdbx_strand_id
1 'polypeptide(L)'
;MTQDLEPIAPQKAVDLYLAQREDDASERTVQAHKYRLKHFVRWCGQEDLTNLNNLTGRRLYEYRLWRKDDGDLNPVSLRTQLSTLRAFVRFCASIDAIESGTHEEVLLPTLDANDDGKDEMLDAERAEKKG
;
A
#
# COMPACT_ATOMS: atom_id res chain seq x y z
N MET A 1 1.75 5.07 -25.19
CA MET A 1 0.94 6.25 -24.79
C MET A 1 1.35 6.57 -23.37
N THR A 2 1.85 7.77 -23.10
CA THR A 2 2.09 8.22 -21.73
C THR A 2 0.73 8.48 -21.09
N GLN A 3 0.50 7.93 -19.90
CA GLN A 3 -0.69 8.27 -19.11
C GLN A 3 -0.54 9.69 -18.60
N ASP A 4 -1.62 10.47 -18.65
CA ASP A 4 -1.65 11.82 -18.08
C ASP A 4 -1.86 11.70 -16.57
N LEU A 5 -0.76 11.77 -15.80
CA LEU A 5 -0.80 11.61 -14.35
C LEU A 5 -1.04 12.94 -13.63
N GLU A 6 -1.94 12.94 -12.64
CA GLU A 6 -2.22 14.08 -11.77
C GLU A 6 -1.29 14.10 -10.55
N PRO A 7 -0.44 15.13 -10.39
CA PRO A 7 0.50 15.22 -9.26
C PRO A 7 -0.20 15.20 -7.91
N ILE A 8 0.29 14.34 -7.01
CA ILE A 8 -0.21 14.26 -5.64
C ILE A 8 0.91 13.95 -4.64
N ALA A 9 0.84 14.60 -3.48
CA ALA A 9 1.75 14.33 -2.38
C ALA A 9 1.40 13.00 -1.68
N PRO A 10 2.39 12.24 -1.18
CA PRO A 10 2.16 10.94 -0.53
C PRO A 10 1.11 11.00 0.59
N GLN A 11 1.20 12.00 1.48
CA GLN A 11 0.24 12.14 2.58
C GLN A 11 -1.19 12.37 2.07
N LYS A 12 -1.36 13.23 1.05
CA LYS A 12 -2.68 13.53 0.49
C LYS A 12 -3.30 12.30 -0.19
N ALA A 13 -2.50 11.51 -0.90
CA ALA A 13 -2.95 10.27 -1.51
C ALA A 13 -3.39 9.25 -0.45
N VAL A 14 -2.64 9.12 0.65
CA VAL A 14 -3.02 8.26 1.78
C VAL A 14 -4.33 8.73 2.41
N ASP A 15 -4.54 10.02 2.58
CA ASP A 15 -5.80 10.55 3.12
C ASP A 15 -7.00 10.20 2.24
N LEU A 16 -6.87 10.33 0.90
CA LEU A 16 -7.91 9.94 -0.06
C LEU A 16 -8.18 8.44 -0.03
N TYR A 17 -7.11 7.63 0.04
CA TYR A 17 -7.23 6.18 0.16
C TYR A 17 -7.99 5.76 1.42
N LEU A 18 -7.62 6.34 2.58
CA LEU A 18 -8.28 6.01 3.84
C LEU A 18 -9.74 6.45 3.85
N ALA A 19 -10.08 7.60 3.27
CA ALA A 19 -11.47 8.03 3.11
C ALA A 19 -12.28 7.01 2.28
N GLN A 20 -11.73 6.50 1.16
CA GLN A 20 -12.39 5.44 0.39
C GLN A 20 -12.58 4.14 1.20
N ARG A 21 -11.64 3.82 2.11
CA ARG A 21 -11.71 2.62 2.96
C ARG A 21 -12.69 2.75 4.12
N GLU A 22 -13.06 3.97 4.52
CA GLU A 22 -14.11 4.20 5.51
C GLU A 22 -15.49 3.77 4.99
N ASP A 23 -15.69 3.80 3.67
CA ASP A 23 -16.95 3.36 3.03
C ASP A 23 -17.09 1.84 2.89
N ASP A 24 -15.96 1.10 2.82
CA ASP A 24 -15.94 -0.31 2.42
C ASP A 24 -15.28 -1.27 3.42
N ALA A 25 -14.79 -0.77 4.55
CA ALA A 25 -14.10 -1.60 5.54
C ALA A 25 -14.40 -1.17 6.98
N SER A 26 -14.17 -2.09 7.92
CA SER A 26 -14.30 -1.78 9.36
C SER A 26 -13.32 -0.69 9.80
N GLU A 27 -13.69 0.09 10.83
CA GLU A 27 -12.81 1.09 11.45
C GLU A 27 -11.45 0.49 11.86
N ARG A 28 -11.46 -0.75 12.40
CA ARG A 28 -10.24 -1.47 12.77
C ARG A 28 -9.33 -1.70 11.56
N THR A 29 -9.90 -2.06 10.41
CA THR A 29 -9.17 -2.24 9.15
C THR A 29 -8.59 -0.92 8.67
N VAL A 30 -9.36 0.18 8.69
CA VAL A 30 -8.89 1.52 8.32
C VAL A 30 -7.72 1.96 9.20
N GLN A 31 -7.82 1.79 10.52
CA GLN A 31 -6.74 2.12 11.46
C GLN A 31 -5.48 1.29 11.20
N ALA A 32 -5.63 0.01 10.88
CA ALA A 32 -4.51 -0.85 10.53
C ALA A 32 -3.81 -0.39 9.24
N HIS A 33 -4.58 0.00 8.22
CA HIS A 33 -4.03 0.57 6.98
C HIS A 33 -3.30 1.88 7.23
N LYS A 34 -3.90 2.79 8.02
CA LYS A 34 -3.30 4.08 8.42
C LYS A 34 -1.96 3.89 9.12
N TYR A 35 -1.89 2.96 10.09
CA TYR A 35 -0.65 2.66 10.80
C TYR A 35 0.46 2.18 9.85
N ARG A 36 0.13 1.28 8.93
CA ARG A 36 1.08 0.73 7.97
C ARG A 36 1.56 1.77 6.96
N LEU A 37 0.64 2.55 6.39
CA LEU A 37 0.95 3.58 5.38
C LEU A 37 1.68 4.80 5.96
N LYS A 38 1.60 5.05 7.27
CA LYS A 38 2.42 6.07 7.93
C LYS A 38 3.92 5.85 7.70
N HIS A 39 4.37 4.60 7.67
CA HIS A 39 5.77 4.29 7.39
C HIS A 39 6.17 4.63 5.96
N PHE A 40 5.27 4.38 4.99
CA PHE A 40 5.48 4.76 3.59
C PHE A 40 5.61 6.28 3.44
N VAL A 41 4.69 7.06 4.01
CA VAL A 41 4.78 8.54 3.96
C VAL A 41 6.07 9.04 4.61
N ARG A 42 6.48 8.46 5.75
CA ARG A 42 7.74 8.83 6.40
C ARG A 42 8.93 8.56 5.49
N TRP A 43 8.98 7.39 4.84
CA TRP A 43 10.03 7.04 3.89
C TRP A 43 10.05 7.99 2.69
N CYS A 44 8.89 8.32 2.11
CA CYS A 44 8.81 9.31 1.03
C CYS A 44 9.42 10.66 1.44
N GLY A 45 9.20 11.10 2.68
CA GLY A 45 9.81 12.32 3.21
C GLY A 45 11.34 12.22 3.41
N GLN A 46 11.89 11.03 3.65
CA GLN A 46 13.33 10.81 3.76
C GLN A 46 14.02 10.78 2.38
N GLU A 47 13.31 10.34 1.35
CA GLU A 47 13.79 10.22 -0.03
C GLU A 47 13.45 11.42 -0.92
N ASP A 48 12.93 12.50 -0.33
CA ASP A 48 12.42 13.69 -1.03
C ASP A 48 11.38 13.35 -2.12
N LEU A 49 10.64 12.26 -1.96
CA LEU A 49 9.57 11.82 -2.85
C LEU A 49 8.28 12.59 -2.52
N THR A 50 8.17 13.81 -3.03
CA THR A 50 7.04 14.72 -2.78
C THR A 50 5.90 14.60 -3.80
N ASN A 51 6.11 13.86 -4.89
CA ASN A 51 5.11 13.62 -5.94
C ASN A 51 5.06 12.12 -6.28
N LEU A 52 3.89 11.50 -6.14
CA LEU A 52 3.69 10.08 -6.43
C LEU A 52 3.80 9.71 -7.91
N ASN A 53 3.73 10.67 -8.83
CA ASN A 53 4.03 10.42 -10.25
C ASN A 53 5.46 9.84 -10.44
N ASN A 54 6.36 10.07 -9.49
CA ASN A 54 7.73 9.57 -9.50
C ASN A 54 7.89 8.21 -8.76
N LEU A 55 6.79 7.60 -8.29
CA LEU A 55 6.83 6.30 -7.64
C LEU A 55 6.95 5.20 -8.70
N THR A 56 8.14 4.62 -8.82
CA THR A 56 8.46 3.55 -9.76
C THR A 56 8.61 2.20 -9.04
N GLY A 57 8.66 1.10 -9.79
CA GLY A 57 8.99 -0.22 -9.24
C GLY A 57 10.31 -0.25 -8.46
N ARG A 58 11.33 0.50 -8.90
CA ARG A 58 12.59 0.64 -8.17
C ARG A 58 12.39 1.30 -6.80
N ARG A 59 11.64 2.41 -6.75
CA ARG A 59 11.30 3.11 -5.50
C ARG A 59 10.49 2.20 -4.55
N LEU A 60 9.57 1.40 -5.07
CA LEU A 60 8.83 0.41 -4.28
C LEU A 60 9.75 -0.67 -3.70
N TYR A 61 10.75 -1.12 -4.46
CA TYR A 61 11.76 -2.05 -3.96
C TYR A 61 12.66 -1.44 -2.88
N GLU A 62 13.08 -0.18 -3.05
CA GLU A 62 13.82 0.58 -2.03
C GLU A 62 13.02 0.71 -0.73
N TYR A 63 11.74 1.07 -0.82
CA TYR A 63 10.84 1.10 0.34
C TYR A 63 10.74 -0.26 1.03
N ARG A 64 10.66 -1.36 0.27
CA ARG A 64 10.63 -2.72 0.83
C ARG A 64 11.87 -3.02 1.67
N LEU A 65 13.06 -2.71 1.16
CA LEU A 65 14.31 -2.92 1.90
C LEU A 65 14.33 -2.06 3.16
N TRP A 66 14.05 -0.77 3.03
CA TRP A 66 14.00 0.16 4.16
C TRP A 66 12.99 -0.29 5.22
N ARG A 67 11.79 -0.73 4.81
CA ARG A 67 10.73 -1.11 5.75
C ARG A 67 11.08 -2.38 6.51
N LYS A 68 11.78 -3.32 5.87
CA LYS A 68 12.29 -4.52 6.52
C LYS A 68 13.25 -4.16 7.64
N ASP A 69 14.23 -3.30 7.35
CA ASP A 69 15.30 -2.95 8.29
C ASP A 69 14.82 -2.04 9.43
N ASP A 70 14.00 -1.02 9.12
CA ASP A 70 13.53 -0.04 10.12
C ASP A 70 12.64 -0.65 11.21
N GLY A 71 11.86 -1.69 10.88
CA GLY A 71 10.95 -2.31 11.83
C GLY A 71 11.41 -3.64 12.42
N ASP A 72 12.59 -4.12 12.02
CA ASP A 72 13.05 -5.49 12.29
C ASP A 72 11.93 -6.52 12.03
N LEU A 73 11.25 -6.37 10.88
CA LEU A 73 10.02 -7.12 10.60
C LEU A 73 10.34 -8.56 10.19
N ASN A 74 9.64 -9.50 10.82
CA ASN A 74 9.59 -10.88 10.32
C ASN A 74 8.89 -10.95 8.94
N PRO A 75 9.09 -12.05 8.17
CA PRO A 75 8.55 -12.18 6.81
C PRO A 75 7.03 -11.98 6.71
N VAL A 76 6.28 -12.49 7.69
CA VAL A 76 4.82 -12.35 7.78
C VAL A 76 4.41 -10.89 7.93
N SER A 77 5.00 -10.18 8.88
CA SER A 77 4.70 -8.77 9.14
C SER A 77 5.08 -7.88 7.96
N LEU A 78 6.22 -8.17 7.31
CA LEU A 78 6.63 -7.48 6.10
C LEU A 78 5.65 -7.74 4.95
N ARG A 79 5.15 -8.97 4.79
CA ARG A 79 4.12 -9.30 3.80
C ARG A 79 2.86 -8.49 4.03
N THR A 80 2.31 -8.45 5.25
CA THR A 80 1.10 -7.67 5.57
C THR A 80 1.30 -6.17 5.29
N GLN A 81 2.47 -5.62 5.62
CA GLN A 81 2.84 -4.23 5.29
C GLN A 81 2.80 -3.97 3.78
N LEU A 82 3.46 -4.84 2.99
CA LEU A 82 3.55 -4.68 1.55
C LEU A 82 2.23 -4.99 0.83
N SER A 83 1.38 -5.87 1.36
CA SER A 83 0.03 -6.09 0.84
C SER A 83 -0.83 -4.83 0.97
N THR A 84 -0.73 -4.13 2.10
CA THR A 84 -1.42 -2.84 2.28
C THR A 84 -0.87 -1.77 1.32
N LEU A 85 0.46 -1.71 1.16
CA LEU A 85 1.07 -0.82 0.18
C LEU A 85 0.57 -1.13 -1.23
N ARG A 86 0.48 -2.41 -1.61
CA ARG A 86 0.01 -2.84 -2.93
C ARG A 86 -1.43 -2.40 -3.21
N ALA A 87 -2.32 -2.54 -2.22
CA ALA A 87 -3.70 -2.05 -2.33
C ALA A 87 -3.74 -0.51 -2.48
N PHE A 88 -2.93 0.21 -1.72
CA PHE A 88 -2.79 1.66 -1.82
C PHE A 88 -2.26 2.12 -3.19
N VAL A 89 -1.22 1.47 -3.74
CA VAL A 89 -0.67 1.79 -5.07
C VAL A 89 -1.70 1.50 -6.16
N ARG A 90 -2.48 0.42 -6.03
CA ARG A 90 -3.59 0.13 -6.95
C ARG A 90 -4.65 1.24 -6.92
N PHE A 91 -5.00 1.73 -5.74
CA PHE A 91 -5.90 2.87 -5.61
C PHE A 91 -5.32 4.12 -6.28
N CYS A 92 -4.05 4.46 -6.03
CA CYS A 92 -3.42 5.62 -6.65
C CYS A 92 -3.43 5.53 -8.18
N ALA A 93 -3.17 4.35 -8.74
CA ALA A 93 -3.28 4.12 -10.17
C ALA A 93 -4.70 4.28 -10.73
N SER A 94 -5.74 4.07 -9.92
CA SER A 94 -7.14 4.25 -10.34
C SER A 94 -7.61 5.71 -10.35
N ILE A 95 -6.83 6.61 -9.74
CA ILE A 95 -7.10 8.06 -9.68
C ILE A 95 -6.01 8.86 -10.40
N ASP A 96 -5.32 8.24 -11.35
CA ASP A 96 -4.28 8.85 -12.19
C ASP A 96 -3.08 9.44 -11.41
N ALA A 97 -2.85 9.02 -10.17
CA ALA A 97 -1.74 9.51 -9.33
C ALA A 97 -0.40 8.78 -9.59
N ILE A 98 -0.47 7.58 -10.18
CA ILE A 98 0.67 6.70 -10.47
C ILE A 98 0.34 5.95 -11.77
N GLU A 99 1.36 5.60 -12.55
CA GLU A 99 1.19 4.77 -13.74
C GLU A 99 0.42 3.47 -13.43
N SER A 100 -0.53 3.13 -14.30
CA SER A 100 -1.31 1.90 -14.19
C SER A 100 -0.42 0.68 -14.21
N GLY A 101 -0.76 -0.34 -13.41
CA GLY A 101 0.05 -1.55 -13.28
C GLY A 101 1.20 -1.48 -12.26
N THR A 102 1.63 -0.28 -11.80
CA THR A 102 2.75 -0.14 -10.83
C THR A 102 2.56 -0.98 -9.55
N HIS A 103 1.32 -1.26 -9.15
CA HIS A 103 1.02 -2.13 -8.02
C HIS A 103 1.50 -3.59 -8.18
N GLU A 104 1.79 -4.04 -9.40
CA GLU A 104 2.38 -5.36 -9.69
C GLU A 104 3.87 -5.41 -9.31
N GLU A 105 4.53 -4.25 -9.30
CA GLU A 105 5.94 -4.10 -8.92
C GLU A 105 6.17 -4.19 -7.39
N VAL A 106 5.10 -4.24 -6.60
CA VAL A 106 5.20 -4.45 -5.14
C VAL A 106 5.50 -5.93 -4.86
N LEU A 107 6.79 -6.25 -4.75
CA LEU A 107 7.25 -7.62 -4.49
C LEU A 107 7.02 -8.05 -3.03
N LEU A 108 6.07 -8.95 -2.82
CA LEU A 108 5.82 -9.57 -1.52
C LEU A 108 6.91 -10.62 -1.20
N PRO A 109 7.34 -10.79 0.07
CA PRO A 109 8.16 -11.92 0.44
C PRO A 109 7.40 -13.23 0.23
N THR A 110 8.10 -14.24 -0.25
CA THR A 110 7.66 -15.63 -0.20
C THR A 110 7.67 -16.09 1.25
N LEU A 111 6.57 -16.65 1.72
CA LEU A 111 6.50 -17.28 3.04
C LEU A 111 6.77 -18.78 2.87
N ASP A 112 7.51 -19.37 3.80
CA ASP A 112 7.59 -20.82 3.90
C ASP A 112 6.30 -21.38 4.52
N ALA A 113 5.99 -22.66 4.30
CA ALA A 113 4.76 -23.29 4.82
C ALA A 113 4.62 -23.24 6.36
N ASN A 114 5.71 -22.98 7.08
CA ASN A 114 5.72 -22.79 8.54
C ASN A 114 5.45 -21.33 8.96
N ASP A 115 5.56 -20.38 8.03
CA ASP A 115 5.29 -18.95 8.22
C ASP A 115 3.82 -18.59 7.90
N ASP A 116 2.98 -19.56 7.53
CA ASP A 116 1.55 -19.39 7.23
C ASP A 116 0.71 -19.08 8.48
N GLY A 117 0.99 -17.92 9.08
CA GLY A 117 0.04 -17.22 9.94
C GLY A 117 -0.99 -16.52 9.07
N LYS A 118 -2.07 -17.23 8.74
CA LYS A 118 -3.35 -16.73 8.21
C LYS A 118 -3.41 -15.22 7.96
N ASP A 119 -3.27 -14.83 6.70
CA ASP A 119 -3.87 -13.58 6.20
C ASP A 119 -4.41 -13.80 4.78
N GLU A 120 -5.23 -14.85 4.64
CA GLU A 120 -6.28 -14.91 3.62
C GLU A 120 -7.51 -14.14 4.15
N MET A 121 -7.37 -12.83 4.29
CA MET A 121 -8.51 -11.90 4.33
C MET A 121 -8.17 -10.67 3.49
N LEU A 122 -7.89 -10.90 2.22
CA LEU A 122 -7.98 -9.85 1.21
C LEU A 122 -9.08 -10.25 0.23
N ASP A 123 -10.13 -9.43 0.23
CA ASP A 123 -11.20 -9.32 -0.76
C ASP A 123 -12.28 -10.41 -0.83
N ALA A 124 -12.90 -10.71 0.31
CA ALA A 124 -14.26 -11.25 0.33
C ALA A 124 -15.12 -10.69 1.49
N GLU A 125 -15.04 -9.40 1.80
CA GLU A 125 -16.23 -8.72 2.36
C GLU A 125 -17.22 -8.49 1.21
N ARG A 126 -17.84 -9.59 0.80
CA ARG A 126 -19.04 -9.57 -0.02
C ARG A 126 -20.08 -8.84 0.81
N ALA A 127 -20.54 -7.71 0.30
CA ALA A 127 -21.64 -6.93 0.86
C ALA A 127 -22.87 -7.81 1.11
N GLU A 128 -22.98 -8.40 2.29
CA GLU A 128 -24.23 -8.93 2.83
C GLU A 128 -24.88 -7.87 3.71
N LYS A 129 -25.48 -6.88 3.05
CA LYS A 129 -26.81 -6.35 3.41
C LYS A 129 -27.33 -5.40 2.34
N LYS A 130 -27.88 -5.99 1.27
CA LYS A 130 -29.06 -5.45 0.60
C LYS A 130 -30.23 -6.35 0.96
N GLY A 131 -31.28 -5.77 1.55
CA GLY A 131 -32.54 -6.45 1.90
C GLY A 131 -33.02 -6.07 3.27
#